data_AF-A0A841J3Q4-F1
#
_entry.id   AF-A0A841J3Q4-F1
#
_cell.length_a   1.000
_cell.length_b   1.000
_cell.length_c   1.000
_cell.angle_alpha   90.00
_cell.angle_beta   90.00
_cell.angle_gamma   90.00
#
_symmetry.space_group_name_H-M   'P 1'
#
loop_
_entity.id
_entity.type
_entity.pdbx_description
1 polymer ?
#
loop_
_entity_poly.entity_id
_entity_poly.type
_entity_poly.pdbx_seq_one_letter_code
_entity_poly.pdbx_strand_id
1 'polypeptide(L)'
;MLNSVLAREGLKAGYWYYLRALWLEDGLTQKQLSDRTNVAENTTVVMINGMVADGLVERRQQLGDRRKQNIVLTEPGRELETRLMHHATSINGLASADIPADEVAICLSVLARVSRNLAAELRLRTEAVACDD
;
A
#
# COMPACT_ATOMS: atom_id res chain seq x y z
N MET A 1 16.03 -2.44 -5.78
CA MET A 1 15.94 -3.93 -5.67
C MET A 1 14.51 -4.44 -5.72
N LEU A 2 13.56 -3.87 -4.97
CA LEU A 2 12.17 -4.37 -5.04
C LEU A 2 11.55 -4.22 -6.43
N ASN A 3 11.73 -3.08 -7.10
CA ASN A 3 11.22 -2.85 -8.46
C ASN A 3 11.70 -3.89 -9.49
N SER A 4 12.94 -4.39 -9.36
CA SER A 4 13.45 -5.43 -10.27
C SER A 4 12.82 -6.80 -9.98
N VAL A 5 12.50 -7.11 -8.72
CA VAL A 5 11.76 -8.33 -8.37
C VAL A 5 10.35 -8.27 -8.96
N LEU A 6 9.66 -7.14 -8.80
CA LEU A 6 8.32 -6.93 -9.35
C LEU A 6 8.31 -7.08 -10.88
N ALA A 7 9.27 -6.45 -11.57
CA ALA A 7 9.38 -6.54 -13.02
C ALA A 7 9.60 -7.99 -13.50
N ARG A 8 10.37 -8.80 -12.77
CA ARG A 8 10.59 -10.22 -13.08
C ARG A 8 9.33 -11.07 -12.91
N GLU A 9 8.45 -10.70 -11.99
CA GLU A 9 7.13 -11.31 -11.81
C GLU A 9 6.09 -10.73 -12.80
N GLY A 10 6.51 -9.86 -13.74
CA GLY A 10 5.62 -9.22 -14.72
C GLY A 10 4.77 -8.08 -14.15
N LEU A 11 5.08 -7.61 -12.94
CA LEU A 11 4.28 -6.61 -12.22
C LEU A 11 4.79 -5.19 -12.41
N LYS A 12 3.86 -4.24 -12.52
CA LYS A 12 4.19 -2.81 -12.51
C LYS A 12 4.64 -2.40 -11.11
N ALA A 13 5.69 -1.57 -11.02
CA ALA A 13 6.26 -1.13 -9.75
C ALA A 13 5.23 -0.49 -8.80
N GLY A 14 4.26 0.25 -9.36
CA GLY A 14 3.19 0.88 -8.58
C GLY A 14 2.26 -0.10 -7.85
N TYR A 15 2.14 -1.35 -8.33
CA TYR A 15 1.22 -2.33 -7.74
C TYR A 15 1.60 -2.75 -6.34
N TRP A 16 2.88 -2.71 -6.00
CA TRP A 16 3.36 -3.12 -4.68
C TRP A 16 2.62 -2.43 -3.54
N TYR A 17 2.42 -1.12 -3.62
CA TYR A 17 1.77 -0.37 -2.54
C TYR A 17 0.29 -0.74 -2.38
N TYR A 18 -0.42 -1.00 -3.48
CA TYR A 18 -1.81 -1.43 -3.46
C TYR A 18 -1.97 -2.87 -2.98
N LEU A 19 -1.15 -3.79 -3.50
CA LEU A 19 -1.11 -5.18 -3.06
C LEU A 19 -0.78 -5.25 -1.56
N ARG A 20 0.23 -4.51 -1.10
CA ARG A 20 0.62 -4.47 0.32
C ARG A 20 -0.49 -3.94 1.21
N ALA A 21 -1.22 -2.91 0.77
CA ALA A 21 -2.37 -2.38 1.50
C ALA A 21 -3.51 -3.42 1.59
N LEU A 22 -3.80 -4.13 0.50
CA LEU A 22 -4.85 -5.15 0.44
C LEU A 22 -4.50 -6.43 1.21
N TRP A 23 -3.23 -6.82 1.26
CA TRP A 23 -2.78 -7.95 2.09
C TRP A 23 -2.90 -7.65 3.58
N LEU A 24 -2.72 -6.39 3.99
CA LEU A 24 -2.96 -5.97 5.38
C LEU A 24 -4.46 -5.92 5.72
N GLU A 25 -5.27 -5.43 4.78
CA GLU A 25 -6.71 -5.33 4.93
C GLU A 25 -7.36 -5.37 3.56
N ASP A 26 -8.09 -6.45 3.30
CA ASP A 26 -8.73 -6.67 2.02
C ASP A 26 -10.12 -6.02 1.97
N GLY A 27 -10.65 -5.83 0.76
CA GLY A 27 -11.99 -5.24 0.58
C GLY A 27 -12.05 -3.73 0.79
N LEU A 28 -10.95 -3.03 0.53
CA LEU A 28 -10.86 -1.58 0.62
C LEU A 28 -11.55 -0.90 -0.56
N THR A 29 -12.15 0.26 -0.31
CA THR A 29 -12.61 1.14 -1.39
C THR A 29 -11.44 1.80 -2.12
N GLN A 30 -11.68 2.27 -3.34
CA GLN A 30 -10.70 3.05 -4.11
C GLN A 30 -10.16 4.25 -3.32
N LYS A 31 -11.04 4.99 -2.62
CA LYS A 31 -10.65 6.14 -1.82
C LYS A 31 -9.72 5.72 -0.66
N GLN A 32 -10.07 4.65 0.05
CA GLN A 32 -9.19 4.13 1.11
C GLN A 32 -7.83 3.67 0.58
N LEU A 33 -7.78 3.09 -0.63
CA LEU A 33 -6.50 2.74 -1.27
C LEU A 33 -5.68 3.98 -1.65
N SER A 34 -6.33 5.01 -2.20
CA SER A 34 -5.72 6.31 -2.48
C SER A 34 -5.10 6.91 -1.21
N ASP A 35 -5.88 6.97 -0.13
CA ASP A 35 -5.44 7.52 1.16
C ASP A 35 -4.28 6.71 1.76
N ARG A 36 -4.35 5.37 1.72
CA ARG A 36 -3.28 4.49 2.26
C ARG A 36 -1.99 4.54 1.47
N THR A 37 -2.09 4.66 0.16
CA THR A 37 -0.91 4.73 -0.71
C THR A 37 -0.36 6.14 -0.86
N ASN A 38 -1.09 7.16 -0.38
CA ASN A 38 -0.80 8.57 -0.59
C ASN A 38 -0.63 8.92 -2.08
N VAL A 39 -1.47 8.31 -2.93
CA VAL A 39 -1.48 8.49 -4.39
C VAL A 39 -2.83 9.05 -4.79
N ALA A 40 -2.84 10.12 -5.59
CA ALA A 40 -4.06 10.77 -6.07
C ALA A 40 -5.10 9.79 -6.66
N GLU A 41 -6.38 10.05 -6.43
CA GLU A 41 -7.47 9.13 -6.81
C GLU A 41 -7.45 8.75 -8.29
N ASN A 42 -7.15 9.69 -9.20
CA ASN A 42 -7.06 9.42 -10.64
C ASN A 42 -6.00 8.37 -10.99
N THR A 43 -4.86 8.42 -10.33
CA THR A 43 -3.74 7.50 -10.52
C THR A 43 -4.08 6.15 -9.88
N THR A 44 -4.74 6.18 -8.72
CA THR A 44 -5.27 4.99 -8.06
C THR A 44 -6.29 4.25 -8.94
N VAL A 45 -7.16 4.94 -9.68
CA VAL A 45 -8.04 4.32 -10.68
C VAL A 45 -7.23 3.55 -11.73
N VAL A 46 -6.21 4.17 -12.30
CA VAL A 46 -5.35 3.56 -13.33
C VAL A 46 -4.66 2.31 -12.80
N MET A 47 -4.15 2.37 -11.56
CA MET A 47 -3.49 1.23 -10.92
C MET A 47 -4.45 0.07 -10.67
N ILE A 48 -5.62 0.35 -10.08
CA ILE A 48 -6.65 -0.67 -9.84
C ILE A 48 -7.10 -1.30 -11.16
N ASN A 49 -7.38 -0.51 -12.19
CA ASN A 49 -7.80 -1.03 -13.48
C ASN A 49 -6.76 -1.95 -14.10
N GLY A 50 -5.48 -1.60 -13.98
CA GLY A 50 -4.40 -2.48 -14.40
C GLY A 50 -4.35 -3.78 -13.58
N MET A 51 -4.48 -3.71 -12.26
CA MET A 51 -4.49 -4.91 -11.40
C MET A 51 -5.71 -5.81 -11.66
N VAL A 52 -6.85 -5.24 -12.05
CA VAL A 52 -8.02 -6.01 -12.51
C VAL A 52 -7.72 -6.70 -13.84
N ALA A 53 -7.13 -5.98 -14.80
CA ALA A 53 -6.75 -6.55 -16.10
C ALA A 53 -5.72 -7.68 -15.96
N ASP A 54 -4.81 -7.56 -15.00
CA ASP A 54 -3.79 -8.58 -14.68
C ASP A 54 -4.34 -9.68 -13.76
N GLY A 55 -5.64 -9.66 -13.43
CA GLY A 55 -6.32 -10.72 -12.68
C GLY A 55 -5.95 -10.81 -11.19
N LEU A 56 -5.36 -9.76 -10.62
CA LEU A 56 -4.86 -9.74 -9.23
C LEU A 56 -5.90 -9.26 -8.22
N VAL A 57 -6.87 -8.47 -8.67
CA VAL A 57 -7.98 -7.96 -7.87
C VAL A 57 -9.27 -7.95 -8.68
N GLU A 58 -10.40 -7.92 -7.99
CA GLU A 58 -11.71 -7.70 -8.59
C GLU A 58 -12.47 -6.57 -7.87
N ARG A 59 -13.40 -5.94 -8.59
CA ARG A 59 -14.32 -4.95 -8.01
C ARG A 59 -15.59 -5.68 -7.57
N ARG A 60 -15.83 -5.74 -6.27
CA ARG A 60 -17.04 -6.35 -5.69
C ARG A 60 -17.98 -5.27 -5.17
N GLN A 61 -19.27 -5.37 -5.53
CA GLN A 61 -20.28 -4.47 -4.98
C GLN A 61 -20.47 -4.73 -3.48
N GLN A 62 -20.54 -3.65 -2.70
CA GLN A 62 -20.87 -3.77 -1.30
C GLN A 62 -22.36 -4.13 -1.15
N LEU A 63 -22.68 -5.10 -0.29
CA LEU A 63 -24.05 -5.36 0.11
C LEU A 63 -24.60 -4.10 0.82
N GLY A 64 -25.67 -3.52 0.27
CA GLY A 64 -26.38 -2.36 0.83
C GLY A 64 -26.14 -1.02 0.12
N ASP A 65 -24.96 -0.77 -0.46
CA ASP A 65 -24.70 0.46 -1.23
C ASP A 65 -24.03 0.15 -2.57
N ARG A 66 -24.84 0.05 -3.62
CA ARG A 66 -24.40 -0.27 -5.00
C ARG A 66 -23.45 0.79 -5.59
N ARG A 67 -23.35 1.97 -4.98
CA ARG A 67 -22.45 3.04 -5.42
C ARG A 67 -21.03 2.86 -4.89
N LYS A 68 -20.83 2.01 -3.88
CA LYS A 68 -19.50 1.70 -3.32
C LYS A 68 -19.05 0.32 -3.78
N GLN A 69 -17.93 0.31 -4.50
CA GLN A 69 -17.24 -0.91 -4.89
C GLN A 69 -15.99 -1.08 -4.04
N ASN A 70 -15.84 -2.28 -3.51
CA ASN A 70 -14.64 -2.68 -2.79
C ASN A 70 -13.72 -3.41 -3.75
N ILE A 71 -12.43 -3.15 -3.62
CA ILE A 71 -11.37 -3.86 -4.31
C ILE A 71 -10.99 -5.03 -3.42
N VAL A 72 -11.15 -6.25 -3.94
CA VAL A 72 -10.82 -7.48 -3.21
C VAL A 72 -9.76 -8.26 -3.97
N LEU A 73 -8.85 -8.89 -3.25
CA LEU A 73 -7.84 -9.77 -3.83
C LEU A 73 -8.49 -11.02 -4.42
N THR A 74 -8.09 -11.36 -5.65
CA THR A 74 -8.31 -12.68 -6.25
C THR A 74 -7.31 -13.67 -5.69
N GLU A 75 -7.47 -14.96 -6.01
CA GLU A 75 -6.51 -16.00 -5.60
C GLU A 75 -5.07 -15.70 -6.10
N PRO A 76 -4.83 -15.37 -7.38
CA PRO A 76 -3.48 -14.97 -7.83
C PRO A 76 -2.91 -13.77 -7.06
N GLY A 77 -3.76 -12.80 -6.71
CA GLY A 77 -3.35 -11.64 -5.92
C GLY A 77 -2.92 -11.99 -4.49
N ARG A 78 -3.55 -13.00 -3.88
CA ARG A 78 -3.17 -13.51 -2.54
C ARG A 78 -1.89 -14.33 -2.59
N GLU A 79 -1.75 -15.21 -3.57
CA GLU A 79 -0.56 -16.05 -3.73
C GLU A 79 0.73 -15.22 -3.90
N LEU A 80 0.62 -14.02 -4.46
CA LEU A 80 1.74 -13.09 -4.60
C LEU A 80 2.31 -12.61 -3.27
N GLU A 81 1.51 -12.57 -2.19
CA GLU A 81 1.95 -12.06 -0.89
C GLU A 81 3.17 -12.83 -0.40
N THR A 82 3.06 -14.15 -0.33
CA THR A 82 4.12 -15.00 0.21
C THR A 82 5.40 -14.86 -0.61
N ARG A 83 5.29 -14.85 -1.95
CA ARG A 83 6.45 -14.74 -2.84
C ARG A 83 7.15 -13.39 -2.72
N LEU A 84 6.38 -12.31 -2.77
CA LEU A 84 6.95 -10.96 -2.78
C LEU A 84 7.40 -10.50 -1.39
N MET A 85 6.71 -10.91 -0.32
CA MET A 85 7.12 -10.59 1.05
C MET A 85 8.43 -11.27 1.42
N HIS A 86 8.68 -12.50 0.96
CA HIS A 86 9.98 -13.16 1.15
C HIS A 86 11.12 -12.32 0.54
N HIS A 87 10.94 -11.84 -0.69
CA HIS A 87 11.91 -10.96 -1.34
C HIS A 87 12.07 -9.61 -0.63
N ALA A 88 10.96 -8.99 -0.19
CA ALA A 88 11.01 -7.72 0.53
C ALA A 88 11.77 -7.85 1.85
N THR A 89 11.52 -8.91 2.62
CA THR A 89 12.24 -9.19 3.87
C THR A 89 13.72 -9.47 3.63
N SER A 90 14.06 -10.22 2.58
CA SER A 90 15.45 -10.45 2.20
C SER A 90 16.19 -9.16 1.82
N ILE A 91 15.54 -8.27 1.06
CA ILE A 91 16.09 -6.97 0.70
C ILE A 91 16.32 -6.11 1.95
N ASN A 92 15.38 -6.10 2.90
CA ASN A 92 15.56 -5.39 4.16
C ASN A 92 16.73 -5.94 4.97
N GLY A 93 16.88 -7.28 5.02
CA GLY A 93 18.02 -7.92 5.67
C GLY A 93 19.35 -7.55 5.03
N LEU A 94 19.42 -7.47 3.70
CA LEU A 94 20.61 -7.00 2.98
C LEU A 94 20.91 -5.52 3.28
N ALA A 95 19.87 -4.68 3.33
CA ALA A 95 20.03 -3.26 3.61
C ALA A 95 20.58 -2.99 5.03
N SER A 96 20.38 -3.92 5.97
CA SER A 96 20.83 -3.80 7.35
C SER A 96 21.95 -4.78 7.72
N ALA A 97 22.57 -5.47 6.75
CA ALA A 97 23.42 -6.65 7.02
C ALA A 97 24.60 -6.37 7.98
N ASP A 98 25.21 -5.19 7.87
CA ASP A 98 26.36 -4.79 8.67
C ASP A 98 26.01 -3.77 9.78
N ILE A 99 24.71 -3.61 10.08
CA ILE A 99 24.21 -2.66 11.07
C ILE A 99 23.76 -3.43 12.32
N PRO A 100 24.25 -3.06 13.53
CA PRO A 100 23.78 -3.62 14.78
C PRO A 100 22.25 -3.52 14.93
N ALA A 101 21.63 -4.58 15.45
CA ALA A 101 20.16 -4.67 15.55
C ALA A 101 19.53 -3.56 16.40
N ASP A 102 20.25 -3.08 17.43
CA ASP A 102 19.86 -1.96 18.28
C ASP A 102 19.91 -0.62 17.52
N GLU A 103 20.93 -0.39 16.68
CA GLU A 103 20.97 0.78 15.80
C GLU A 103 19.82 0.79 14.78
N VAL A 104 19.50 -0.35 14.18
CA VAL A 104 18.32 -0.49 13.31
C VAL A 104 17.04 -0.18 14.08
N ALA A 105 16.90 -0.70 15.30
CA ALA A 105 15.74 -0.44 16.14
C ALA A 105 15.60 1.05 16.51
N ILE A 106 16.71 1.73 16.81
CA ILE A 106 16.73 3.17 17.05
C ILE A 106 16.28 3.93 15.80
N CYS A 107 16.84 3.60 14.63
CA CYS A 107 16.48 4.23 13.36
C CYS A 107 14.97 4.10 13.08
N LEU A 108 14.42 2.88 13.19
CA LEU A 108 12.99 2.63 13.00
C LEU A 108 12.12 3.40 14.01
N SER A 109 12.55 3.47 15.27
CA SER A 109 11.85 4.24 16.31
C SER A 109 11.81 5.73 15.99
N VAL A 110 12.94 6.31 15.55
CA VAL A 110 13.04 7.72 15.13
C VAL A 110 12.16 7.98 13.91
N LEU A 111 12.24 7.15 12.87
CA LEU A 111 11.41 7.29 11.67
C LEU A 111 9.92 7.20 12.02
N ALA A 112 9.51 6.26 12.87
CA ALA A 112 8.13 6.14 13.32
C ALA A 112 7.64 7.39 14.06
N ARG A 113 8.48 8.03 14.87
CA ARG A 113 8.16 9.31 15.52
C ARG A 113 7.99 10.44 14.49
N VAL A 114 8.91 10.53 13.51
CA VAL A 114 8.81 11.51 12.42
C VAL A 114 7.51 11.32 11.64
N SER A 115 7.18 10.08 11.24
CA SER A 115 5.92 9.78 10.54
C SER A 115 4.68 10.17 11.35
N ARG A 116 4.68 9.93 12.67
CA ARG A 116 3.56 10.33 13.54
C ARG A 116 3.40 11.85 13.61
N ASN A 117 4.50 12.60 13.72
CA ASN A 117 4.46 14.06 13.75
C ASN A 117 3.86 14.62 12.44
N LEU A 118 4.29 14.10 11.29
CA LEU A 118 3.77 14.51 9.99
C LEU A 118 2.29 14.15 9.80
N ALA A 119 1.88 12.96 10.24
CA ALA A 119 0.48 12.54 10.17
C ALA A 119 -0.43 13.39 11.06
N ALA A 120 0.04 13.81 12.24
CA ALA A 120 -0.69 14.71 13.12
C ALA A 120 -0.88 16.09 12.48
N GLU A 121 0.20 16.66 11.93
CA GLU A 121 0.16 17.96 11.24
C GLU A 121 -0.81 17.96 10.05
N LEU A 122 -0.80 16.89 9.23
CA LEU A 122 -1.70 16.79 8.08
C LEU A 122 -3.18 16.82 8.50
N ARG A 123 -3.54 16.10 9.58
CA ARG A 123 -4.91 16.10 10.11
C ARG A 123 -5.36 17.48 10.57
N LEU A 124 -4.49 18.18 11.33
CA LEU A 124 -4.79 19.54 11.81
C LEU A 124 -5.07 20.50 10.65
N ARG A 125 -4.29 20.40 9.56
CA ARG A 125 -4.52 21.23 8.36
C ARG A 125 -5.82 20.89 7.65
N THR A 126 -6.18 19.61 7.57
CA THR A 126 -7.45 19.20 6.93
C THR A 126 -8.66 19.64 7.75
N GLU A 127 -8.58 19.60 9.09
CA GLU A 127 -9.64 20.06 9.99
C GLU A 127 -9.81 21.59 9.97
N ALA A 128 -8.71 22.34 9.93
CA ALA A 128 -8.75 23.80 9.86
C ALA A 128 -9.43 24.30 8.57
N VAL A 129 -9.15 23.66 7.42
CA VAL A 129 -9.79 24.00 6.14
C VAL A 129 -11.29 23.72 6.15
N ALA A 130 -11.74 22.68 6.86
CA ALA A 130 -13.17 22.32 6.94
C ALA A 130 -14.00 23.22 7.89
N CYS A 131 -13.36 24.03 8.74
CA CYS A 131 -14.03 25.01 9.60
C CYS A 131 -14.18 26.40 8.96
N ASP A 132 -13.47 26.67 7.85
CA ASP A 132 -13.52 27.94 7.13
C ASP A 132 -14.53 27.92 5.94
N ASP A 133 -15.18 26.78 5.67
CA ASP A 133 -16.26 26.57 4.67
C ASP A 133 -17.63 26.37 5.34
#